data_AF-A0A8I0VGA2-F1
#
_entry.id   AF-A0A8I0VGA2-F1
#
_cell.length_a   1.000
_cell.length_b   1.000
_cell.length_c   1.000
_cell.angle_alpha   90.00
_cell.angle_beta   90.00
_cell.angle_gamma   90.00
#
_symmetry.space_group_name_H-M   'P 1'
#
loop_
_entity.id
_entity.type
_entity.pdbx_description
1 polymer ?
#
loop_
_entity_poly.entity_id
_entity_poly.type
_entity_poly.pdbx_seq_one_letter_code
_entity_poly.pdbx_strand_id
1 'polypeptide(L)'
;MTASLLLAAAVRAAAVPLDPDADDARRLLVDELAKPEYEAARPNALDLAAQAVGDWIARLLDGAGGGLADLAPVVIGVLVLAVVVVAFLVFGAPRRDRRRAAARGDGLFGSDDRRSAEELRRAAEASRRAGDLAAAASDLFRAIAREQAERTIVAVDPGTTARGFARRAGSAHPAHAARLVVAADDFDAVRYLGRPGTEGMLDRLSALDRDLRTAVPVLHEPVGAGPR
;
A
#
# COMPACT_ATOMS: atom_id res chain seq x y z
N MET A 1 -32.41 -73.23 -30.14
CA MET A 1 -31.31 -73.38 -29.16
C MET A 1 -30.17 -72.47 -29.58
N THR A 2 -29.99 -71.34 -28.91
CA THR A 2 -28.70 -70.65 -28.71
C THR A 2 -28.89 -69.62 -27.61
N ALA A 3 -28.08 -69.76 -26.57
CA ALA A 3 -28.07 -68.99 -25.34
C ALA A 3 -27.01 -67.86 -25.42
N SER A 4 -27.05 -67.00 -24.39
CA SER A 4 -25.95 -66.16 -23.90
C SER A 4 -25.71 -64.86 -24.68
N LEU A 5 -25.38 -63.71 -24.09
CA LEU A 5 -25.39 -63.10 -22.75
C LEU A 5 -24.80 -61.68 -23.00
N LEU A 6 -24.72 -60.85 -21.95
CA LEU A 6 -24.02 -59.54 -21.87
C LEU A 6 -24.91 -58.36 -22.31
N LEU A 7 -25.07 -57.28 -21.55
CA LEU A 7 -24.39 -56.83 -20.33
C LEU A 7 -25.34 -55.86 -19.62
N ALA A 8 -25.42 -55.98 -18.30
CA ALA A 8 -26.10 -55.01 -17.45
C ALA A 8 -25.40 -53.64 -17.53
N ALA A 9 -26.18 -52.58 -17.67
CA ALA A 9 -25.84 -51.26 -17.16
C ALA A 9 -27.13 -50.46 -16.92
N ALA A 10 -27.93 -50.94 -15.97
CA ALA A 10 -28.90 -50.09 -15.31
C ALA A 10 -28.14 -49.07 -14.46
N VAL A 11 -27.96 -47.85 -14.96
CA VAL A 11 -27.76 -46.69 -14.11
C VAL A 11 -28.96 -45.80 -14.32
N ARG A 12 -29.79 -45.81 -13.27
CA ARG A 12 -30.98 -44.97 -13.11
C ARG A 12 -30.66 -43.54 -13.52
N ALA A 13 -31.40 -43.04 -14.50
CA ALA A 13 -31.75 -41.64 -14.56
C ALA A 13 -32.55 -41.33 -13.28
N ALA A 14 -31.84 -41.05 -12.19
CA ALA A 14 -32.44 -40.60 -10.95
C ALA A 14 -32.80 -39.13 -11.13
N ALA A 15 -34.10 -38.89 -11.12
CA ALA A 15 -34.77 -37.61 -11.22
C ALA A 15 -34.08 -36.50 -10.41
N VAL A 16 -33.75 -35.40 -11.10
CA VAL A 16 -33.65 -34.09 -10.46
C VAL A 16 -35.09 -33.67 -10.15
N PRO A 17 -35.51 -33.54 -8.89
CA PRO A 17 -36.85 -33.06 -8.56
C PRO A 17 -36.99 -31.62 -9.07
N LEU A 18 -38.05 -31.34 -9.83
CA LEU A 18 -38.32 -30.03 -10.43
C LEU A 18 -38.94 -29.00 -9.47
N ASP A 19 -38.93 -29.28 -8.16
CA ASP A 19 -39.34 -28.35 -7.12
C ASP A 19 -38.48 -28.60 -5.86
N PRO A 20 -37.31 -27.95 -5.76
CA PRO A 20 -36.40 -28.14 -4.64
C PRO A 20 -36.97 -27.53 -3.36
N ASP A 21 -36.83 -28.22 -2.24
CA ASP A 21 -37.16 -27.69 -0.91
C ASP A 21 -36.34 -26.41 -0.64
N ALA A 22 -36.79 -25.49 0.21
CA ALA A 22 -36.21 -24.14 0.31
C ALA A 22 -34.69 -24.13 0.60
N ASP A 23 -34.21 -25.13 1.35
CA ASP A 23 -32.79 -25.32 1.65
C ASP A 23 -32.00 -25.92 0.47
N ASP A 24 -32.63 -26.74 -0.36
CA ASP A 24 -32.03 -27.32 -1.57
C ASP A 24 -31.99 -26.30 -2.71
N ALA A 25 -33.02 -25.46 -2.83
CA ALA A 25 -33.05 -24.32 -3.74
C ALA A 25 -31.90 -23.35 -3.44
N ARG A 26 -31.65 -23.07 -2.15
CA ARG A 26 -30.54 -22.21 -1.71
C ARG A 26 -29.18 -22.81 -2.06
N ARG A 27 -28.99 -24.12 -1.87
CA ARG A 27 -27.72 -24.79 -2.22
C ARG A 27 -27.50 -24.78 -3.72
N LEU A 28 -28.53 -25.09 -4.51
CA LEU A 28 -28.47 -25.03 -5.97
C LEU A 28 -28.18 -23.61 -6.47
N LEU A 29 -28.76 -22.57 -5.85
CA LEU A 29 -28.45 -21.18 -6.18
C LEU A 29 -27.01 -20.79 -5.83
N VAL A 30 -26.51 -21.25 -4.68
CA VAL A 30 -25.14 -20.99 -4.23
C VAL A 30 -24.13 -21.71 -5.13
N ASP A 31 -24.40 -22.95 -5.54
CA ASP A 31 -23.57 -23.70 -6.49
C ASP A 31 -23.60 -23.09 -7.89
N GLU A 32 -24.76 -22.58 -8.34
CA GLU A 32 -24.90 -21.89 -9.63
C GLU A 32 -24.13 -20.55 -9.64
N LEU A 33 -24.20 -19.78 -8.55
CA LEU A 33 -23.45 -18.52 -8.37
C LEU A 33 -21.95 -18.74 -8.16
N ALA A 34 -21.53 -19.95 -7.76
CA ALA A 34 -20.12 -20.32 -7.66
C ALA A 34 -19.51 -20.77 -9.00
N LYS A 35 -20.32 -20.89 -10.07
CA LYS A 35 -19.81 -21.24 -11.40
C LYS A 35 -18.89 -20.14 -11.95
N PRO A 36 -17.67 -20.48 -12.40
CA PRO A 36 -16.68 -19.52 -12.88
C PRO A 36 -17.10 -18.78 -14.17
N GLU A 37 -18.16 -19.24 -14.84
CA GLU A 37 -18.77 -18.56 -15.99
C GLU A 37 -19.33 -17.17 -15.62
N TYR A 38 -19.63 -16.90 -14.34
CA TYR A 38 -20.09 -15.59 -13.87
C TYR A 38 -18.97 -14.66 -13.34
N GLU A 39 -17.74 -15.15 -13.15
CA GLU A 39 -16.58 -14.32 -12.80
C GLU A 39 -15.93 -13.67 -14.03
N ALA A 40 -16.26 -14.12 -15.24
CA ALA A 40 -15.77 -13.56 -16.49
C ALA A 40 -16.48 -12.25 -16.91
N ALA A 41 -17.56 -11.86 -16.22
CA ALA A 41 -18.36 -10.68 -16.56
C ALA A 41 -18.13 -9.47 -15.63
N ARG A 42 -17.25 -9.58 -14.63
CA ARG A 42 -16.84 -8.40 -13.85
C ARG A 42 -15.66 -7.75 -14.55
N PRO A 43 -15.81 -6.52 -15.10
CA PRO A 43 -14.68 -5.83 -15.68
C PRO A 43 -13.61 -5.71 -14.60
N ASN A 44 -12.40 -6.18 -14.91
CA ASN A 44 -11.29 -6.05 -13.99
C ASN A 44 -11.03 -4.56 -13.75
N ALA A 45 -10.37 -4.20 -12.65
CA ALA A 45 -9.99 -2.81 -12.38
C ALA A 45 -9.20 -2.19 -13.55
N LEU A 46 -8.51 -3.04 -14.33
CA LEU A 46 -7.82 -2.65 -15.56
C LEU A 46 -8.78 -2.35 -16.72
N ASP A 47 -9.88 -3.09 -16.87
CA ASP A 47 -10.86 -2.87 -17.94
C ASP A 47 -11.66 -1.58 -17.69
N LEU A 48 -12.04 -1.34 -16.44
CA LEU A 48 -12.68 -0.08 -16.02
C LEU A 48 -11.75 1.13 -16.21
N ALA A 49 -10.44 0.95 -15.94
CA ALA A 49 -9.45 1.99 -16.17
C ALA A 49 -9.24 2.25 -17.66
N ALA A 50 -9.16 1.20 -18.49
CA ALA A 50 -9.00 1.31 -19.93
C ALA A 50 -10.22 2.01 -20.59
N GLN A 51 -11.43 1.68 -20.13
CA GLN A 51 -12.66 2.36 -20.57
C GLN A 51 -12.67 3.84 -20.19
N ALA A 52 -12.36 4.16 -18.93
CA ALA A 52 -12.30 5.55 -18.47
C ALA A 52 -11.27 6.40 -19.24
N VAL A 53 -10.12 5.80 -19.60
CA VAL A 53 -9.09 6.44 -20.42
C VAL A 53 -9.58 6.63 -21.86
N GLY A 54 -10.21 5.61 -22.46
CA GLY A 54 -10.78 5.69 -23.81
C GLY A 54 -11.85 6.78 -23.93
N ASP A 55 -12.77 6.83 -22.97
CA ASP A 55 -13.84 7.85 -22.92
C ASP A 55 -13.28 9.26 -22.75
N TRP A 56 -12.24 9.42 -21.95
CA TRP A 56 -11.55 10.71 -21.79
C TRP A 56 -10.89 11.16 -23.09
N ILE A 57 -10.20 10.25 -23.81
CA ILE A 57 -9.58 10.54 -25.11
C ILE A 57 -10.64 10.91 -26.15
N ALA A 58 -11.76 10.19 -26.21
CA ALA A 58 -12.83 10.46 -27.16
C ALA A 58 -13.45 11.86 -26.96
N ARG A 59 -13.73 12.24 -25.70
CA ARG A 59 -14.23 13.59 -25.37
C ARG A 59 -13.24 14.70 -25.69
N LEU A 60 -11.95 14.40 -25.61
CA LEU A 60 -10.88 15.33 -25.93
C LEU A 60 -10.78 15.57 -27.44
N LEU A 61 -11.01 14.53 -28.25
CA LEU A 61 -10.98 14.59 -29.71
C LEU A 61 -12.26 15.21 -30.31
N ASP A 62 -13.42 14.94 -29.71
CA ASP A 62 -14.70 15.54 -30.13
C ASP A 62 -14.77 17.05 -29.85
N GLY A 63 -13.96 17.57 -28.93
CA GLY A 63 -13.83 19.00 -28.65
C GLY A 63 -12.93 19.77 -29.63
N ALA A 64 -12.19 19.09 -30.52
CA ALA A 64 -11.11 19.68 -31.32
C ALA A 64 -11.57 20.17 -32.72
N GLY A 65 -12.76 20.77 -32.81
CA GLY A 65 -13.33 21.25 -34.07
C GLY A 65 -12.81 22.61 -34.58
N GLY A 66 -11.92 23.31 -33.86
CA GLY A 66 -11.69 24.75 -34.07
C GLY A 66 -10.25 25.28 -33.93
N GLY A 67 -9.29 24.78 -34.71
CA GLY A 67 -7.99 25.45 -34.93
C GLY A 67 -6.93 25.33 -33.82
N LEU A 68 -5.72 25.83 -34.10
CA LEU A 68 -4.50 25.57 -33.29
C LEU A 68 -4.57 26.09 -31.83
N ALA A 69 -5.45 27.06 -31.54
CA ALA A 69 -5.69 27.56 -30.18
C ALA A 69 -6.53 26.59 -29.31
N ASP A 70 -7.36 25.75 -29.94
CA ASP A 70 -8.18 24.71 -29.27
C ASP A 70 -7.38 23.44 -28.93
N LEU A 71 -6.12 23.34 -29.38
CA LEU A 71 -5.25 22.21 -29.08
C LEU A 71 -4.44 22.38 -27.80
N ALA A 72 -4.38 23.60 -27.24
CA ALA A 72 -3.62 23.86 -26.01
C ALA A 72 -4.09 23.01 -24.80
N PRO A 73 -5.40 22.83 -24.54
CA PRO A 73 -5.87 21.95 -23.46
C PRO A 73 -5.53 20.48 -23.71
N VAL A 74 -5.59 20.04 -24.97
CA VAL A 74 -5.26 18.68 -25.40
C VAL A 74 -3.79 18.38 -25.14
N VAL A 75 -2.89 19.27 -25.56
CA VAL A 75 -1.45 19.14 -25.35
C VAL A 75 -1.11 19.15 -23.86
N ILE A 76 -1.72 20.05 -23.08
CA ILE A 76 -1.53 20.09 -21.62
C ILE A 76 -2.03 18.79 -20.97
N GLY A 77 -3.20 18.28 -21.38
CA GLY A 77 -3.76 17.03 -20.88
C GLY A 77 -2.86 15.83 -21.19
N VAL A 78 -2.33 15.73 -22.41
CA VAL A 78 -1.37 14.70 -22.81
C VAL A 78 -0.07 14.83 -22.00
N LEU A 79 0.41 16.05 -21.77
CA LEU A 79 1.62 16.29 -20.98
C LEU A 79 1.43 15.85 -19.51
N VAL A 80 0.29 16.20 -18.90
CA VAL A 80 -0.06 15.79 -17.54
C VAL A 80 -0.22 14.27 -17.46
N LEU A 81 -0.91 13.65 -18.41
CA LEU A 81 -1.06 12.20 -18.47
C LEU A 81 0.31 11.52 -18.62
N ALA A 82 1.19 12.04 -19.46
CA ALA A 82 2.55 11.53 -19.62
C ALA A 82 3.34 11.65 -18.31
N VAL A 83 3.23 12.78 -17.59
CA VAL A 83 3.86 12.95 -16.26
C VAL A 83 3.30 11.95 -15.25
N VAL A 84 1.99 11.72 -15.22
CA VAL A 84 1.36 10.74 -14.31
C VAL A 84 1.76 9.31 -14.65
N VAL A 85 1.81 8.95 -15.94
CA VAL A 85 2.25 7.62 -16.40
C VAL A 85 3.73 7.42 -16.08
N VAL A 86 4.58 8.41 -16.34
CA VAL A 86 6.00 8.37 -15.96
C VAL A 86 6.15 8.25 -14.46
N ALA A 87 5.40 9.03 -13.67
CA ALA A 87 5.37 8.88 -12.22
C ALA A 87 4.93 7.47 -11.82
N PHE A 88 3.89 6.91 -12.43
CA PHE A 88 3.41 5.56 -12.12
C PHE A 88 4.41 4.45 -12.51
N LEU A 89 5.13 4.62 -13.62
CA LEU A 89 6.16 3.69 -14.09
C LEU A 89 7.45 3.79 -13.26
N VAL A 90 7.82 5.00 -12.82
CA VAL A 90 9.01 5.28 -12.01
C VAL A 90 8.78 4.90 -10.55
N PHE A 91 7.63 5.24 -9.96
CA PHE A 91 7.30 4.98 -8.56
C PHE A 91 6.60 3.63 -8.34
N GLY A 92 6.16 2.96 -9.41
CA GLY A 92 5.52 1.66 -9.38
C GLY A 92 4.09 1.68 -8.81
N ALA A 93 3.24 0.78 -9.30
CA ALA A 93 1.95 0.52 -8.67
C ALA A 93 2.16 0.06 -7.21
N PRO A 94 1.28 0.45 -6.25
CA PRO A 94 1.32 -0.10 -4.90
C PRO A 94 1.13 -1.62 -5.02
N ARG A 95 2.23 -2.37 -4.86
CA ARG A 95 2.22 -3.83 -4.93
C ARG A 95 1.42 -4.35 -3.75
N ARG A 96 0.14 -4.54 -4.00
CA ARG A 96 -0.86 -5.06 -3.07
C ARG A 96 -0.68 -6.55 -2.92
N ASP A 97 0.21 -6.95 -2.03
CA ASP A 97 0.36 -8.34 -1.61
C ASP A 97 -0.73 -8.71 -0.59
N ARG A 98 -1.98 -8.67 -1.07
CA ARG A 98 -3.22 -8.83 -0.28
C ARG A 98 -3.38 -10.20 0.38
N ARG A 99 -2.60 -11.22 -0.02
CA ARG A 99 -2.76 -12.60 0.48
C ARG A 99 -2.00 -12.88 1.79
N ARG A 100 -1.21 -11.94 2.31
CA ARG A 100 -0.52 -12.06 3.62
C ARG A 100 -1.03 -11.08 4.69
N ALA A 101 -2.07 -10.32 4.36
CA ALA A 101 -2.60 -9.21 5.16
C ALA A 101 -3.33 -9.64 6.45
N ALA A 102 -3.65 -10.93 6.63
CA ALA A 102 -4.46 -11.37 7.77
C ALA A 102 -3.69 -11.66 9.07
N ALA A 103 -2.35 -11.57 9.10
CA ALA A 103 -1.59 -12.20 10.19
C ALA A 103 -1.06 -11.29 11.32
N ARG A 104 -0.66 -10.02 11.12
CA ARG A 104 -0.02 -9.19 12.19
C ARG A 104 -0.20 -7.69 11.90
N GLY A 105 -0.73 -6.93 12.86
CA GLY A 105 -1.18 -5.54 12.71
C GLY A 105 -0.09 -4.47 12.91
N ASP A 106 0.76 -4.26 11.91
CA ASP A 106 1.91 -3.35 11.98
C ASP A 106 1.73 -2.09 11.12
N GLY A 107 0.81 -1.20 11.51
CA GLY A 107 0.61 0.09 10.84
C GLY A 107 1.62 1.16 11.27
N LEU A 108 2.61 1.48 10.43
CA LEU A 108 3.58 2.57 10.66
C LEU A 108 3.05 3.88 10.05
N PHE A 109 2.78 4.89 10.86
CA PHE A 109 2.33 6.24 10.45
C PHE A 109 1.18 6.25 9.42
N GLY A 110 0.14 5.44 9.65
CA GLY A 110 -1.05 5.39 8.79
C GLY A 110 -0.84 4.69 7.45
N SER A 111 0.29 4.02 7.28
CA SER A 111 0.54 3.09 6.17
C SER A 111 0.74 1.68 6.71
N ASP A 112 0.12 0.70 6.05
CA ASP A 112 0.40 -0.72 6.24
C ASP A 112 1.75 -1.06 5.59
N ASP A 113 2.82 -0.49 6.17
CA ASP A 113 4.18 -0.55 5.65
C ASP A 113 4.98 -1.59 6.44
N ARG A 114 5.08 -2.78 5.86
CA ARG A 114 5.69 -3.96 6.48
C ARG A 114 7.20 -4.08 6.22
N ARG A 115 7.79 -3.08 5.57
CA ARG A 115 9.23 -3.06 5.29
C ARG A 115 10.04 -2.96 6.59
N SER A 116 11.17 -3.65 6.64
CA SER A 116 12.15 -3.53 7.72
C SER A 116 12.88 -2.18 7.66
N ALA A 117 13.56 -1.79 8.75
CA ALA A 117 14.36 -0.56 8.74
C ALA A 117 15.42 -0.56 7.63
N GLU A 118 16.06 -1.71 7.38
CA GLU A 118 17.06 -1.90 6.31
C GLU A 118 16.44 -1.71 4.91
N GLU A 119 15.23 -2.24 4.68
CA GLU A 119 14.51 -2.07 3.41
C GLU A 119 14.11 -0.62 3.17
N LEU A 120 13.64 0.07 4.22
CA LEU A 120 13.30 1.48 4.17
C LEU A 120 14.52 2.35 3.86
N ARG A 121 15.68 2.06 4.44
CA ARG A 121 16.95 2.75 4.11
C ARG A 121 17.35 2.55 2.65
N ARG A 122 17.27 1.31 2.15
CA ARG A 122 17.58 1.01 0.75
C ARG A 122 16.64 1.72 -0.21
N ALA A 123 15.36 1.80 0.13
CA ALA A 123 14.36 2.54 -0.63
C ALA A 123 14.65 4.04 -0.61
N ALA A 124 14.96 4.61 0.56
CA ALA A 124 15.31 6.03 0.70
C ALA A 124 16.52 6.41 -0.15
N GLU A 125 17.56 5.58 -0.14
CA GLU A 125 18.75 5.77 -0.96
C GLU A 125 18.46 5.65 -2.47
N ALA A 126 17.59 4.72 -2.86
CA ALA A 126 17.14 4.62 -4.25
C ALA A 126 16.36 5.88 -4.69
N SER A 127 15.45 6.38 -3.86
CA SER A 127 14.70 7.62 -4.11
C SER A 127 15.62 8.84 -4.18
N ARG A 128 16.63 8.93 -3.31
CA ARG A 128 17.64 10.00 -3.35
C ARG A 128 18.38 10.00 -4.68
N ARG A 129 18.86 8.84 -5.13
CA ARG A 129 19.54 8.71 -6.44
C ARG A 129 18.63 9.02 -7.63
N ALA A 130 17.34 8.78 -7.50
CA ALA A 130 16.34 9.13 -8.51
C ALA A 130 15.92 10.61 -8.46
N GLY A 131 16.42 11.40 -7.50
CA GLY A 131 16.06 12.80 -7.32
C GLY A 131 14.73 13.03 -6.59
N ASP A 132 14.06 11.99 -6.12
CA ASP A 132 12.85 12.10 -5.30
C ASP A 132 13.23 12.24 -3.82
N LEU A 133 13.58 13.48 -3.45
CA LEU A 133 14.03 13.80 -2.10
C LEU A 133 12.90 13.72 -1.06
N ALA A 134 11.63 13.89 -1.47
CA ALA A 134 10.46 13.79 -0.61
C ALA A 134 10.19 12.33 -0.21
N ALA A 135 10.23 11.41 -1.17
CA ALA A 135 10.14 9.98 -0.89
C ALA A 135 11.34 9.50 -0.07
N ALA A 136 12.55 9.96 -0.41
CA ALA A 136 13.76 9.62 0.34
C ALA A 136 13.65 10.03 1.82
N ALA A 137 13.16 11.24 2.10
CA ALA A 137 12.99 11.71 3.47
C ALA A 137 11.90 10.95 4.22
N SER A 138 10.80 10.65 3.52
CA SER A 138 9.69 9.86 4.08
C SER A 138 10.15 8.47 4.50
N ASP A 139 10.85 7.76 3.62
CA ASP A 139 11.34 6.41 3.88
C ASP A 139 12.46 6.38 4.92
N LEU A 140 13.34 7.40 4.96
CA LEU A 140 14.40 7.47 5.95
C LEU A 140 13.85 7.75 7.37
N PHE A 141 12.86 8.63 7.52
CA PHE A 141 12.20 8.83 8.81
C PHE A 141 11.44 7.57 9.26
N ARG A 142 10.79 6.87 8.32
CA ARG A 142 10.16 5.57 8.60
C ARG A 142 11.19 4.52 9.02
N ALA A 143 12.37 4.50 8.41
CA ALA A 143 13.45 3.61 8.80
C ALA A 143 13.88 3.84 10.25
N ILE A 144 14.07 5.12 10.64
CA ILE A 144 14.38 5.49 12.02
C ILE A 144 13.29 4.95 12.97
N ALA A 145 12.02 5.22 12.68
CA ALA A 145 10.93 4.75 13.54
C ALA A 145 10.83 3.22 13.61
N ARG A 146 10.98 2.54 12.47
CA ARG A 146 10.96 1.08 12.38
C ARG A 146 12.12 0.46 13.15
N GLU A 147 13.32 1.01 13.07
CA GLU A 147 14.47 0.49 13.82
C GLU A 147 14.28 0.64 15.34
N GLN A 148 13.76 1.77 15.79
CA GLN A 148 13.48 1.98 17.22
C GLN A 148 12.42 1.00 17.73
N ALA A 149 11.46 0.61 16.89
CA ALA A 149 10.48 -0.44 17.20
C ALA A 149 11.10 -1.84 17.16
N GLU A 150 11.89 -2.18 16.13
CA GLU A 150 12.59 -3.47 16.00
C GLU A 150 13.55 -3.71 17.18
N ARG A 151 14.22 -2.66 17.68
CA ARG A 151 15.08 -2.70 18.87
C ARG A 151 14.30 -2.65 20.19
N THR A 152 12.98 -2.64 20.15
CA THR A 152 12.09 -2.57 21.34
C THR A 152 12.35 -1.33 22.21
N ILE A 153 12.81 -0.23 21.62
CA ILE A 153 13.09 1.03 22.33
C ILE A 153 11.83 1.89 22.39
N VAL A 154 11.11 1.99 21.27
CA VAL A 154 9.88 2.79 21.15
C VAL A 154 8.81 1.97 20.46
N ALA A 155 7.71 1.70 21.15
CA ALA A 155 6.53 1.11 20.52
C ALA A 155 5.92 2.06 19.48
N VAL A 156 5.51 1.51 18.34
CA VAL A 156 4.85 2.24 17.26
C VAL A 156 3.59 1.50 16.86
N ASP A 157 2.47 1.94 17.44
CA ASP A 157 1.13 1.38 17.22
C ASP A 157 0.41 2.07 16.05
N PRO A 158 -0.65 1.43 15.49
CA PRO A 158 -1.56 2.08 14.57
C PRO A 158 -2.05 3.43 15.12
N GLY A 159 -1.96 4.48 14.30
CA GLY A 159 -2.31 5.84 14.72
C GLY A 159 -1.20 6.63 15.43
N THR A 160 -0.01 6.03 15.65
CA THR A 160 1.17 6.81 16.06
C THR A 160 1.46 7.89 15.02
N THR A 161 1.58 9.15 15.48
CA THR A 161 1.96 10.29 14.64
C THR A 161 3.46 10.51 14.66
N ALA A 162 4.03 11.19 13.65
CA ALA A 162 5.46 11.50 13.59
C ALA A 162 5.93 12.28 14.83
N ARG A 163 5.19 13.31 15.22
CA ARG A 163 5.45 14.08 16.45
C ARG A 163 5.28 13.24 17.73
N GLY A 164 4.30 12.33 17.77
CA GLY A 164 4.12 11.39 18.87
C GLY A 164 5.30 10.44 19.03
N PHE A 165 5.79 9.90 17.92
CA PHE A 165 7.02 9.10 17.88
C PHE A 165 8.24 9.91 18.33
N ALA A 166 8.47 11.10 17.75
CA ALA A 166 9.61 11.94 18.08
C ALA A 166 9.69 12.29 19.56
N ARG A 167 8.54 12.55 20.20
CA ARG A 167 8.48 12.77 21.66
C ARG A 167 8.94 11.54 22.44
N ARG A 168 8.39 10.35 22.14
CA ARG A 168 8.77 9.10 22.83
C ARG A 168 10.23 8.73 22.60
N ALA A 169 10.68 8.82 21.34
CA ALA A 169 12.07 8.59 20.98
C ALA A 169 13.00 9.62 21.64
N GLY A 170 12.58 10.88 21.76
CA GLY A 170 13.35 11.93 22.44
C GLY A 170 13.48 11.68 23.94
N SER A 171 12.48 11.10 24.59
CA SER A 171 12.59 10.66 25.99
C SER A 171 13.61 9.52 26.15
N ALA A 172 13.62 8.55 25.21
CA ALA A 172 14.59 7.47 25.22
C ALA A 172 16.01 7.91 24.79
N HIS A 173 16.11 8.99 24.01
CA HIS A 173 17.37 9.53 23.48
C HIS A 173 17.47 11.05 23.73
N PRO A 174 17.67 11.50 24.98
CA PRO A 174 17.61 12.92 25.33
C PRO A 174 18.58 13.80 24.53
N ALA A 175 19.78 13.29 24.24
CA ALA A 175 20.79 13.99 23.43
C ALA A 175 20.34 14.26 21.98
N HIS A 176 19.36 13.51 21.48
CA HIS A 176 18.84 13.60 20.12
C HIS A 176 17.41 14.17 20.06
N ALA A 177 16.81 14.55 21.19
CA ALA A 177 15.40 14.95 21.27
C ALA A 177 15.05 16.11 20.32
N ALA A 178 15.87 17.17 20.30
CA ALA A 178 15.65 18.31 19.40
C ALA A 178 15.72 17.92 17.92
N ARG A 179 16.67 17.04 17.56
CA ARG A 179 16.84 16.55 16.18
C ARG A 179 15.68 15.64 15.76
N LEU A 180 15.14 14.85 16.68
CA LEU A 180 13.96 14.02 16.44
C LEU A 180 12.70 14.86 16.18
N VAL A 181 12.54 15.98 16.88
CA VAL A 181 11.44 16.94 16.61
C VAL A 181 11.58 17.52 15.20
N VAL A 182 12.75 18.03 14.85
CA VAL A 182 13.02 18.55 13.50
C VAL A 182 12.79 17.49 12.43
N ALA A 183 13.21 16.25 12.67
CA ALA A 183 12.99 15.14 11.74
C ALA A 183 11.50 14.81 11.54
N ALA A 184 10.68 14.90 12.59
CA ALA A 184 9.24 14.73 12.47
C ALA A 184 8.58 15.89 11.70
N ASP A 185 9.05 17.13 11.91
CA ASP A 185 8.56 18.30 11.18
C ASP A 185 8.94 18.21 9.69
N ASP A 186 10.18 17.81 9.39
CA ASP A 186 10.67 17.55 8.03
C ASP A 186 9.81 16.45 7.34
N PHE A 187 9.49 15.37 8.06
CA PHE A 187 8.62 14.31 7.57
C PHE A 187 7.19 14.79 7.30
N ASP A 188 6.57 15.51 8.25
CA ASP A 188 5.22 16.04 8.08
C ASP A 188 5.17 17.04 6.91
N ALA A 189 6.23 17.83 6.72
CA ALA A 189 6.34 18.79 5.63
C ALA A 189 6.38 18.13 4.25
N VAL A 190 7.14 17.06 4.07
CA VAL A 190 7.16 16.33 2.78
C VAL A 190 5.89 15.51 2.58
N ARG A 191 5.38 14.87 3.63
CA ARG A 191 4.27 13.92 3.51
C ARG A 191 2.91 14.59 3.40
N TYR A 192 2.65 15.63 4.19
CA TYR A 192 1.33 16.24 4.28
C TYR A 192 1.29 17.65 3.69
N LEU A 193 2.43 18.36 3.67
CA LEU A 193 2.50 19.72 3.12
C LEU A 193 3.05 19.77 1.68
N GLY A 194 3.35 18.62 1.08
CA GLY A 194 3.79 18.50 -0.32
C GLY A 194 5.13 19.20 -0.62
N ARG A 195 5.99 19.38 0.39
CA ARG A 195 7.32 19.96 0.17
C ARG A 195 8.19 18.96 -0.63
N PRO A 196 9.00 19.44 -1.60
CA PRO A 196 9.78 18.57 -2.48
C PRO A 196 10.94 17.84 -1.81
N GLY A 197 11.25 18.18 -0.55
CA GLY A 197 12.45 17.73 0.13
C GLY A 197 13.72 18.46 -0.34
N THR A 198 14.82 18.31 0.40
CA THR A 198 16.12 18.94 0.14
C THR A 198 17.24 18.00 0.56
N GLU A 199 18.40 18.10 -0.08
CA GLU A 199 19.59 17.33 0.31
C GLU A 199 19.97 17.58 1.78
N GLY A 200 19.90 18.83 2.24
CA GLY A 200 20.18 19.17 3.64
C GLY A 200 19.25 18.49 4.64
N MET A 201 17.98 18.25 4.29
CA MET A 201 17.07 17.45 5.12
C MET A 201 17.49 15.97 5.13
N LEU A 202 17.83 15.40 3.98
CA LEU A 202 18.30 14.02 3.89
C LEU A 202 19.60 13.79 4.66
N ASP A 203 20.53 14.74 4.61
CA ASP A 203 21.79 14.67 5.35
C ASP A 203 21.55 14.72 6.87
N ARG A 204 20.65 15.59 7.33
CA ARG A 204 20.24 15.65 8.75
C ARG A 204 19.58 14.34 9.21
N LEU A 205 18.65 13.81 8.42
CA LEU A 205 17.98 12.54 8.70
C LEU A 205 18.98 11.37 8.70
N SER A 206 19.89 11.33 7.74
CA SER A 206 20.92 10.26 7.63
C SER A 206 21.90 10.31 8.80
N ALA A 207 22.30 11.50 9.22
CA ALA A 207 23.11 11.67 10.41
C ALA A 207 22.35 11.23 11.68
N LEU A 208 21.07 11.58 11.80
CA LEU A 208 20.24 11.18 12.94
C LEU A 208 20.05 9.66 13.00
N ASP A 209 19.75 9.02 11.87
CA ASP A 209 19.66 7.56 11.74
C ASP A 209 20.94 6.89 12.22
N ARG A 210 22.09 7.32 11.71
CA ARG A 210 23.40 6.75 12.08
C ARG A 210 23.68 6.89 13.58
N ASP A 211 23.38 8.04 14.16
CA ASP A 211 23.66 8.29 15.57
C ASP A 211 22.73 7.46 16.47
N LEU A 212 21.44 7.35 16.14
CA LEU A 212 20.48 6.58 16.92
C LEU A 212 20.77 5.07 16.92
N ARG A 213 21.38 4.55 15.85
CA ARG A 213 21.81 3.14 15.74
C ARG A 213 22.80 2.72 16.81
N THR A 214 23.71 3.61 17.16
CA THR A 214 24.77 3.35 18.15
C THR A 214 24.46 3.97 19.51
N ALA A 215 23.49 4.88 19.60
CA ALA A 215 23.05 5.47 20.85
C ALA A 215 22.51 4.41 21.82
N VAL A 216 22.96 4.51 23.07
CA VAL A 216 22.43 3.72 24.19
C VAL A 216 21.17 4.44 24.70
N PRO A 217 19.98 3.83 24.60
CA PRO A 217 18.75 4.45 25.06
C PRO A 217 18.74 4.53 26.60
N VAL A 218 18.17 5.60 27.11
CA VAL A 218 17.75 5.67 28.51
C VAL A 218 16.47 4.86 28.63
N LEU A 219 16.58 3.66 29.22
CA LEU A 219 15.42 2.86 29.56
C LEU A 219 14.78 3.47 30.80
N HIS A 220 13.58 4.03 30.66
CA HIS A 220 12.72 4.20 31.81
C HIS A 220 12.13 2.83 32.13
N GLU A 221 12.59 2.25 33.24
CA GLU A 221 11.99 1.05 33.80
C GLU A 221 10.48 1.35 33.95
N PRO A 222 9.59 0.54 33.35
CA PRO A 222 8.17 0.69 33.63
C PRO A 222 8.04 0.53 35.13
N VAL A 223 7.54 1.56 35.82
CA VAL A 223 7.18 1.46 37.24
C VAL A 223 6.21 0.30 37.31
N GLY A 224 6.72 -0.86 37.75
CA GLY A 224 5.94 -2.06 37.90
C GLY A 224 4.74 -1.71 38.75
N ALA A 225 3.55 -2.15 38.32
CA ALA A 225 2.41 -2.21 39.19
C ALA A 225 2.86 -2.93 40.47
N GLY A 226 3.04 -2.16 41.54
CA GLY A 226 3.40 -2.68 42.84
C GLY A 226 2.34 -3.68 43.29
N PRO A 227 2.71 -4.67 44.10
CA PRO A 227 1.81 -5.74 44.47
C PRO A 227 0.70 -5.19 45.36
N ARG A 228 -0.57 -5.41 44.97
CA ARG A 228 -1.70 -5.77 45.86
C ARG A 228 -2.75 -6.53 45.06
#